data_AF-A0A644UAT9-F1
#
_entry.id   AF-A0A644UAT9-F1
#
_cell.length_a   1.000
_cell.length_b   1.000
_cell.length_c   1.000
_cell.angle_alpha   90.00
_cell.angle_beta   90.00
_cell.angle_gamma   90.00
#
_symmetry.space_group_name_H-M   'P 1'
#
loop_
_entity.id
_entity.type
_entity.pdbx_description
1 polymer ?
#
loop_
_entity_poly.entity_id
_entity_poly.type
_entity_poly.pdbx_seq_one_letter_code
_entity_poly.pdbx_strand_id
1 'polypeptide(L)'
;MKMKKFLFTITTLWLTQVLAAQTNATDYLKRAPGIPVNVCNVTGSVQDAFLNDVRNLSSVIHEDAANRSREAEEYMKSNEDRMKANMMKKSGMSDEDIMKLQSGKEMTDAEAQAMADKILQQQTNISLDEAKNLSKMSDAGKEAWAQGYAAEQMAVAQANPGQNKGDSETNMSMYELLSEQSTLRYKVTGMENQLRQRFIALDKDAETAKALLEADLKPFYTELNSINDGEGSTRADVEHAERVIKKIQEKQDAYCLKFTPRMLEFIEQCKESYTKALPDYDRLEEIQFQVTSLQTGTSLITTGKGMYSIQAVEQYLDYLDEAFRYKLYRID
;
A
#
# COMPACT_ATOMS: atom_id res chain seq x y z
N MET A 1 -65.32 33.29 -21.66
CA MET A 1 -64.26 34.30 -21.74
C MET A 1 -63.17 33.96 -20.73
N LYS A 2 -61.94 33.77 -21.22
CA LYS A 2 -60.64 33.67 -20.52
C LYS A 2 -60.34 32.45 -19.62
N MET A 3 -59.71 31.47 -20.25
CA MET A 3 -58.75 30.51 -19.67
C MET A 3 -57.72 31.24 -18.78
N LYS A 4 -57.56 30.82 -17.53
CA LYS A 4 -56.34 31.04 -16.76
C LYS A 4 -55.49 29.79 -16.87
N LYS A 5 -54.39 29.90 -17.63
CA LYS A 5 -53.36 28.86 -17.77
C LYS A 5 -52.69 28.67 -16.40
N PHE A 6 -52.87 27.51 -15.79
CA PHE A 6 -51.97 27.04 -14.73
C PHE A 6 -50.71 26.51 -15.42
N LEU A 7 -49.62 27.27 -15.36
CA LEU A 7 -48.29 26.74 -15.65
C LEU A 7 -47.89 25.85 -14.46
N PHE A 8 -47.99 24.55 -14.63
CA PHE A 8 -47.28 23.59 -13.79
C PHE A 8 -45.84 23.52 -14.33
N THR A 9 -44.95 24.30 -13.74
CA THR A 9 -43.51 24.20 -14.01
C THR A 9 -43.01 22.95 -13.30
N ILE A 10 -42.96 21.82 -14.02
CA ILE A 10 -42.25 20.62 -13.58
C ILE A 10 -40.76 20.95 -13.70
N THR A 11 -40.16 21.51 -12.65
CA THR A 11 -38.72 21.45 -12.45
C THR A 11 -38.37 20.00 -12.14
N THR A 12 -38.07 19.24 -13.18
CA THR A 12 -37.28 18.00 -13.07
C THR A 12 -35.90 18.40 -12.55
N LEU A 13 -35.77 18.41 -11.23
CA LEU A 13 -34.49 18.35 -10.56
C LEU A 13 -33.89 16.99 -10.96
N TRP A 14 -33.11 16.99 -12.03
CA TRP A 14 -32.18 15.92 -12.32
C TRP A 14 -31.21 15.88 -11.14
N LEU A 15 -31.52 15.06 -10.12
CA LEU A 15 -30.47 14.41 -9.36
C LEU A 15 -29.75 13.51 -10.36
N THR A 16 -28.79 14.08 -11.09
CA THR A 16 -27.67 13.27 -11.55
C THR A 16 -27.00 12.81 -10.28
N GLN A 17 -27.36 11.61 -9.83
CA GLN A 17 -26.42 10.79 -9.09
C GLN A 17 -25.27 10.59 -10.07
N VAL A 18 -24.31 11.52 -10.00
CA VAL A 18 -22.97 11.24 -10.46
C VAL A 18 -22.53 10.12 -9.54
N LEU A 19 -22.77 8.87 -9.97
CA LEU A 19 -21.86 7.79 -9.66
C LEU A 19 -20.52 8.32 -10.15
N ALA A 20 -19.80 9.03 -9.26
CA ALA A 20 -18.42 9.35 -9.53
C ALA A 20 -17.78 7.98 -9.72
N ALA A 21 -17.42 7.66 -10.97
CA ALA A 21 -16.60 6.49 -11.22
C ALA A 21 -15.39 6.65 -10.31
N GLN A 22 -15.24 5.76 -9.32
CA GLN A 22 -14.15 5.85 -8.35
C GLN A 22 -12.83 5.92 -9.12
N THR A 23 -12.02 6.93 -8.83
CA THR A 23 -10.71 7.11 -9.46
C THR A 23 -9.88 5.84 -9.25
N ASN A 24 -9.39 5.22 -10.32
CA ASN A 24 -8.58 4.00 -10.16
C ASN A 24 -7.09 4.35 -10.01
N ALA A 25 -6.29 3.36 -9.61
CA ALA A 25 -4.85 3.52 -9.45
C ALA A 25 -4.14 4.02 -10.71
N THR A 26 -4.59 3.59 -11.90
CA THR A 26 -4.00 4.04 -13.17
C THR A 26 -4.25 5.53 -13.41
N ASP A 27 -5.40 6.05 -13.01
CA ASP A 27 -5.72 7.48 -13.14
C ASP A 27 -4.89 8.32 -12.16
N TYR A 28 -4.64 7.84 -10.95
CA TYR A 28 -3.70 8.48 -10.02
C TYR A 28 -2.26 8.47 -10.55
N LEU A 29 -1.81 7.34 -11.08
CA LEU A 29 -0.46 7.22 -11.64
C LEU A 29 -0.24 8.17 -12.83
N LYS A 30 -1.26 8.40 -13.67
CA LYS A 30 -1.19 9.40 -14.76
C LYS A 30 -1.12 10.84 -14.27
N ARG A 31 -1.65 11.13 -13.08
CA ARG A 31 -1.60 12.45 -12.43
C ARG A 31 -0.29 12.68 -11.70
N ALA A 32 0.49 11.63 -11.44
CA ALA A 32 1.79 11.76 -10.80
C ALA A 32 2.72 12.68 -11.61
N PRO A 33 3.42 13.62 -10.95
CA PRO A 33 4.42 14.44 -11.62
C PRO A 33 5.45 13.58 -12.35
N GLY A 34 5.90 14.04 -13.53
CA GLY A 34 6.97 13.36 -14.26
C GLY A 34 8.28 13.41 -13.48
N ILE A 35 9.07 12.33 -13.51
CA ILE A 35 10.37 12.27 -12.82
C ILE A 35 11.25 13.45 -13.29
N PRO A 36 11.79 14.26 -12.37
CA PRO A 36 12.48 15.49 -12.74
C PRO A 36 13.80 15.21 -13.46
N VAL A 37 14.06 15.97 -14.52
CA VAL A 37 15.36 15.99 -15.22
C VAL A 37 16.16 17.20 -14.74
N ASN A 38 17.45 17.04 -14.41
CA ASN A 38 18.37 18.10 -13.92
C ASN A 38 18.26 18.54 -12.44
N VAL A 39 17.83 17.65 -11.54
CA VAL A 39 17.71 17.87 -10.09
C VAL A 39 18.85 18.66 -9.43
N CYS A 40 20.11 18.39 -9.77
CA CYS A 40 21.27 19.04 -9.11
C CYS A 40 21.38 20.55 -9.37
N ASN A 41 20.81 21.06 -10.45
CA ASN A 41 20.97 22.45 -10.89
C ASN A 41 19.67 23.27 -10.84
N VAL A 42 18.59 22.73 -10.26
CA VAL A 42 17.32 23.48 -10.16
C VAL A 42 17.31 24.43 -8.98
N THR A 43 16.54 25.51 -9.07
CA THR A 43 16.29 26.44 -7.96
C THR A 43 15.44 25.80 -6.87
N GLY A 44 15.45 26.39 -5.66
CA GLY A 44 14.56 25.97 -4.57
C GLY A 44 13.09 25.99 -4.98
N SER A 45 12.64 27.05 -5.65
CA SER A 45 11.26 27.16 -6.13
C SER A 45 10.80 26.05 -7.08
N VAL A 46 11.69 25.54 -7.94
CA VAL A 46 11.34 24.45 -8.88
C VAL A 46 11.23 23.13 -8.13
N GLN A 47 12.13 22.89 -7.18
CA GLN A 47 12.07 21.74 -6.29
C GLN A 47 10.80 21.77 -5.43
N ASP A 48 10.48 22.91 -4.81
CA ASP A 48 9.31 23.07 -3.94
C ASP A 48 8.02 22.87 -4.71
N ALA A 49 7.91 23.42 -5.93
CA ALA A 49 6.75 23.22 -6.79
C ALA A 49 6.54 21.72 -7.09
N PHE A 50 7.60 21.01 -7.48
CA PHE A 50 7.54 19.58 -7.74
C PHE A 50 7.12 18.78 -6.51
N LEU A 51 7.76 19.00 -5.36
CA LEU A 51 7.45 18.28 -4.12
C LEU A 51 6.02 18.59 -3.66
N ASN A 52 5.55 19.83 -3.82
CA ASN A 52 4.17 20.18 -3.53
C ASN A 52 3.19 19.43 -4.42
N ASP A 53 3.46 19.27 -5.72
CA ASP A 53 2.59 18.51 -6.62
C ASP A 53 2.53 17.02 -6.22
N VAL A 54 3.67 16.42 -5.87
CA VAL A 54 3.74 15.02 -5.37
C VAL A 54 2.92 14.87 -4.08
N ARG A 55 3.16 15.74 -3.09
CA ARG A 55 2.50 15.69 -1.79
C ARG A 55 1.01 15.99 -1.86
N ASN A 56 0.60 16.91 -2.72
CA ASN A 56 -0.81 17.20 -2.98
C ASN A 56 -1.51 15.97 -3.55
N LEU A 57 -0.90 15.29 -4.52
CA LEU A 57 -1.46 14.06 -5.06
C LEU A 57 -1.53 12.95 -4.01
N SER A 58 -0.47 12.77 -3.22
CA SER A 58 -0.44 11.81 -2.11
C SER A 58 -1.57 12.10 -1.11
N SER A 59 -1.79 13.36 -0.73
CA SER A 59 -2.91 13.76 0.13
C SER A 59 -4.28 13.43 -0.47
N VAL A 60 -4.48 13.64 -1.77
CA VAL A 60 -5.74 13.29 -2.45
C VAL A 60 -5.97 11.79 -2.43
N ILE A 61 -4.92 11.00 -2.69
CA ILE A 61 -4.97 9.53 -2.61
C ILE A 61 -5.31 9.08 -1.19
N HIS A 62 -4.66 9.66 -0.19
CA HIS A 62 -4.88 9.34 1.21
C HIS A 62 -6.34 9.63 1.65
N GLU A 63 -6.90 10.75 1.21
CA GLU A 63 -8.29 11.11 1.50
C GLU A 63 -9.29 10.14 0.83
N ASP A 64 -9.05 9.77 -0.44
CA ASP A 64 -9.87 8.79 -1.16
C ASP A 64 -9.80 7.40 -0.49
N ALA A 65 -8.60 6.94 -0.15
CA ALA A 65 -8.41 5.70 0.62
C ALA A 65 -9.16 5.76 1.96
N ALA A 66 -9.01 6.83 2.73
CA ALA A 66 -9.73 6.97 4.01
C ALA A 66 -11.25 6.96 3.84
N ASN A 67 -11.78 7.56 2.77
CA ASN A 67 -13.21 7.55 2.48
C ASN A 67 -13.71 6.15 2.12
N ARG A 68 -13.00 5.43 1.25
CA ARG A 68 -13.33 4.03 0.89
C ARG A 68 -13.27 3.09 2.09
N SER A 69 -12.28 3.26 2.97
CA SER A 69 -12.18 2.50 4.22
C SER A 69 -13.37 2.77 5.14
N ARG A 70 -13.79 4.04 5.27
CA ARG A 70 -14.97 4.40 6.08
C ARG A 70 -16.26 3.80 5.52
N GLU A 71 -16.46 3.85 4.21
CA GLU A 71 -17.61 3.24 3.55
C GLU A 71 -17.62 1.71 3.74
N ALA A 72 -16.45 1.06 3.66
CA ALA A 72 -16.32 -0.36 3.93
C ALA A 72 -16.65 -0.69 5.40
N GLU A 73 -16.15 0.09 6.35
CA GLU A 73 -16.46 -0.08 7.78
C GLU A 73 -17.95 0.11 8.09
N GLU A 74 -18.60 1.12 7.50
CA GLU A 74 -20.03 1.36 7.66
C GLU A 74 -20.87 0.21 7.09
N TYR A 75 -20.46 -0.33 5.94
CA TYR A 75 -21.06 -1.55 5.40
C TYR A 75 -20.90 -2.72 6.37
N MET A 76 -19.69 -2.95 6.90
CA MET A 76 -19.43 -4.04 7.83
C MET A 76 -20.29 -3.92 9.10
N LYS A 77 -20.36 -2.72 9.69
CA LYS A 77 -21.18 -2.43 10.88
C LYS A 77 -22.67 -2.64 10.62
N SER A 78 -23.19 -2.12 9.51
CA SER A 78 -24.61 -2.27 9.16
C SER A 78 -25.03 -3.71 8.83
N ASN A 79 -24.07 -4.58 8.54
CA ASN A 79 -24.31 -5.99 8.21
C ASN A 79 -23.81 -6.97 9.27
N GLU A 80 -23.28 -6.49 10.39
CA GLU A 80 -22.54 -7.29 11.37
C GLU A 80 -23.35 -8.49 11.88
N ASP A 81 -24.59 -8.28 12.32
CA ASP A 81 -25.44 -9.35 12.86
C ASP A 81 -25.77 -10.41 11.80
N ARG A 82 -26.03 -9.97 10.57
CA ARG A 82 -26.28 -10.87 9.43
C ARG A 82 -25.03 -11.68 9.09
N MET A 83 -23.87 -11.04 9.07
CA MET A 83 -22.59 -11.69 8.81
C MET A 83 -22.27 -12.73 9.89
N LYS A 84 -22.45 -12.39 11.17
CA LYS A 84 -22.28 -13.30 12.30
C LYS A 84 -23.24 -14.49 12.22
N ALA A 85 -24.53 -14.23 12.00
CA ALA A 85 -25.53 -15.29 11.89
C ALA A 85 -25.22 -16.26 10.73
N ASN A 86 -24.83 -15.71 9.57
CA ASN A 86 -24.44 -16.52 8.42
C ASN A 86 -23.16 -17.33 8.67
N MET A 87 -22.14 -16.73 9.28
CA MET A 87 -20.90 -17.43 9.64
C MET A 87 -21.18 -18.60 10.59
N MET A 88 -21.98 -18.37 11.64
CA MET A 88 -22.32 -19.40 12.63
C MET A 88 -23.15 -20.53 12.01
N LYS A 89 -24.06 -20.21 11.09
CA LYS A 89 -24.82 -21.21 10.34
C LYS A 89 -23.92 -22.03 9.40
N LYS A 90 -22.98 -21.37 8.72
CA LYS A 90 -22.01 -22.04 7.83
C LYS A 90 -20.97 -22.86 8.57
N SER A 91 -20.67 -22.54 9.83
CA SER A 91 -19.74 -23.31 10.64
C SER A 91 -20.34 -24.60 11.20
N GLY A 92 -21.56 -25.00 10.81
CA GLY A 92 -22.20 -26.23 11.30
C GLY A 92 -22.52 -26.23 12.81
N MET A 93 -22.57 -25.04 13.43
CA MET A 93 -22.92 -24.89 14.84
C MET A 93 -24.42 -25.08 15.05
N SER A 94 -24.80 -25.67 16.19
CA SER A 94 -26.22 -25.79 16.55
C SER A 94 -26.77 -24.44 17.01
N ASP A 95 -28.07 -24.21 16.84
CA ASP A 95 -28.72 -22.98 17.31
C ASP A 95 -28.53 -22.77 18.83
N GLU A 96 -28.38 -23.86 19.60
CA GLU A 96 -28.09 -23.82 21.04
C GLU A 96 -26.67 -23.35 21.36
N ASP A 97 -25.67 -23.77 20.58
CA ASP A 97 -24.28 -23.30 20.71
C ASP A 97 -24.18 -21.81 20.34
N ILE A 98 -24.93 -21.38 19.33
CA ILE A 98 -25.06 -19.98 18.91
C ILE A 98 -25.69 -19.13 20.02
N MET A 99 -26.78 -19.61 20.62
CA MET A 99 -27.43 -18.91 21.73
C MET A 99 -26.54 -18.84 22.96
N LYS A 100 -25.75 -19.87 23.27
CA LYS A 100 -24.76 -19.83 24.37
C LYS A 100 -23.72 -18.73 24.13
N LEU A 101 -23.14 -18.65 22.94
CA LEU A 101 -22.19 -17.61 22.54
C LEU A 101 -22.80 -16.19 22.65
N GLN A 102 -24.03 -16.01 22.16
CA GLN A 102 -24.72 -14.72 22.18
C GLN A 102 -25.17 -14.31 23.60
N SER A 103 -25.43 -15.27 24.48
CA SER A 103 -25.91 -15.02 25.85
C SER A 103 -24.84 -14.53 26.82
N GLY A 104 -23.56 -14.55 26.43
CA GLY A 104 -22.45 -14.11 27.27
C GLY A 104 -22.22 -14.95 28.54
N LYS A 105 -22.81 -16.16 28.63
CA LYS A 105 -22.48 -17.11 29.69
C LYS A 105 -21.03 -17.55 29.54
N GLU A 106 -20.26 -17.48 30.63
CA GLU A 106 -18.89 -17.98 30.67
C GLU A 106 -18.86 -19.46 30.23
N MET A 107 -18.18 -19.72 29.12
CA MET A 107 -17.80 -21.08 28.74
C MET A 107 -16.60 -21.49 29.57
N THR A 108 -16.51 -22.78 29.89
CA THR A 108 -15.28 -23.35 30.43
C THR A 108 -14.19 -23.38 29.35
N ASP A 109 -12.91 -23.36 29.75
CA ASP A 109 -11.78 -23.45 28.82
C ASP A 109 -11.85 -24.69 27.90
N ALA A 110 -12.37 -25.80 28.42
CA ALA A 110 -12.57 -27.03 27.66
C ALA A 110 -13.68 -26.89 26.61
N GLU A 111 -14.79 -26.23 26.94
CA GLU A 111 -15.86 -25.92 25.98
C GLU A 111 -15.36 -24.92 24.92
N ALA A 112 -14.53 -23.95 25.30
CA ALA A 112 -13.95 -22.97 24.37
C ALA A 112 -12.98 -23.62 23.38
N GLN A 113 -12.12 -24.53 23.86
CA GLN A 113 -11.23 -25.30 23.00
C GLN A 113 -11.99 -26.24 22.06
N ALA A 114 -12.97 -26.99 22.57
CA ALA A 114 -13.76 -27.90 21.75
C ALA A 114 -14.55 -27.15 20.66
N MET A 115 -15.07 -25.96 20.99
CA MET A 115 -15.75 -25.10 20.03
C MET A 115 -14.78 -24.56 18.97
N ALA A 116 -13.60 -24.08 19.37
CA ALA A 116 -12.59 -23.60 18.44
C ALA A 116 -12.11 -24.70 17.48
N ASP A 117 -11.88 -25.92 17.99
CA ASP A 117 -11.48 -27.08 17.19
C ASP A 117 -12.59 -27.48 16.20
N LYS A 118 -13.85 -27.48 16.64
CA LYS A 118 -15.00 -27.77 15.78
C LYS A 118 -15.18 -26.72 14.67
N ILE A 119 -15.02 -25.43 14.98
CA ILE A 119 -15.08 -24.35 13.98
C ILE A 119 -13.98 -24.51 12.94
N LEU A 120 -12.74 -24.77 13.37
CA LEU A 120 -11.59 -24.95 12.47
C LEU A 120 -11.74 -26.21 11.61
N GLN A 121 -12.18 -27.33 12.17
CA GLN A 121 -12.44 -28.54 11.40
C GLN A 121 -13.56 -28.33 10.37
N GLN A 122 -14.64 -27.65 10.73
CA GLN A 122 -15.77 -27.50 9.82
C GLN A 122 -15.55 -26.43 8.75
N GLN A 123 -14.83 -25.35 9.05
CA GLN A 123 -14.57 -24.27 8.08
C GLN A 123 -13.32 -24.52 7.23
N THR A 124 -12.32 -25.16 7.80
CA THR A 124 -11.01 -25.29 7.14
C THR A 124 -10.50 -26.71 7.11
N ASN A 125 -11.16 -27.68 7.76
CA ASN A 125 -10.69 -29.06 7.92
C ASN A 125 -9.28 -29.15 8.56
N ILE A 126 -8.97 -28.19 9.44
CA ILE A 126 -7.73 -28.09 10.23
C ILE A 126 -8.09 -28.29 11.70
N SER A 127 -7.21 -28.91 12.48
CA SER A 127 -7.36 -28.96 13.95
C SER A 127 -6.84 -27.70 14.65
N LEU A 128 -7.32 -27.42 15.85
CA LEU A 128 -6.83 -26.32 16.68
C LEU A 128 -5.33 -26.43 16.98
N ASP A 129 -4.82 -27.64 17.15
CA ASP A 129 -3.39 -27.85 17.38
C ASP A 129 -2.55 -27.60 16.12
N GLU A 130 -3.09 -27.91 14.95
CA GLU A 130 -2.49 -27.57 13.67
C GLU A 130 -2.51 -26.05 13.42
N ALA A 131 -3.59 -25.35 13.78
CA ALA A 131 -3.64 -23.89 13.76
C ALA A 131 -2.61 -23.24 14.72
N LYS A 132 -2.41 -23.79 15.93
CA LYS A 132 -1.37 -23.34 16.87
C LYS A 132 0.05 -23.60 16.37
N ASN A 133 0.26 -24.67 15.60
CA ASN A 133 1.54 -24.91 14.94
C ASN A 133 1.75 -23.92 13.80
N LEU A 134 0.70 -23.64 13.01
CA LEU A 134 0.70 -22.63 11.95
C LEU A 134 1.10 -21.25 12.47
N SER A 135 0.56 -20.84 13.62
CA SER A 135 0.91 -19.53 14.21
C SER A 135 2.38 -19.40 14.60
N LYS A 136 3.08 -20.53 14.83
CA LYS A 136 4.51 -20.58 15.20
C LYS A 136 5.44 -20.73 13.99
N MET A 137 4.91 -21.00 12.79
CA MET A 137 5.71 -21.12 11.57
C MET A 137 6.21 -19.76 11.10
N SER A 138 7.35 -19.75 10.41
CA SER A 138 7.79 -18.60 9.61
C SER A 138 6.80 -18.34 8.46
N ASP A 139 6.82 -17.15 7.87
CA ASP A 139 5.91 -16.83 6.76
C ASP A 139 6.09 -17.80 5.58
N ALA A 140 7.33 -18.19 5.27
CA ALA A 140 7.63 -19.23 4.29
C ALA A 140 7.07 -20.62 4.68
N GLY A 141 7.03 -20.95 5.98
CA GLY A 141 6.46 -22.19 6.48
C GLY A 141 4.93 -22.22 6.41
N LYS A 142 4.26 -21.10 6.72
CA LYS A 142 2.81 -20.94 6.59
C LYS A 142 2.36 -21.06 5.12
N GLU A 143 3.16 -20.51 4.21
CA GLU A 143 2.93 -20.58 2.76
C GLU A 143 3.07 -22.00 2.21
N ALA A 144 4.14 -22.71 2.57
CA ALA A 144 4.32 -24.11 2.15
C ALA A 144 3.19 -25.00 2.69
N TRP A 145 2.74 -24.76 3.92
CA TRP A 145 1.59 -25.44 4.49
C TRP A 145 0.31 -25.12 3.69
N ALA A 146 0.01 -23.85 3.39
CA ALA A 146 -1.19 -23.46 2.65
C ALA A 146 -1.23 -24.06 1.24
N GLN A 147 -0.09 -24.08 0.53
CA GLN A 147 0.03 -24.69 -0.79
C GLN A 147 -0.15 -26.21 -0.74
N GLY A 148 0.52 -26.89 0.21
CA GLY A 148 0.38 -28.34 0.40
C GLY A 148 -1.04 -28.73 0.78
N TYR A 149 -1.66 -27.97 1.68
CA TYR A 149 -3.03 -28.17 2.13
C TYR A 149 -4.03 -27.98 0.99
N ALA A 150 -3.90 -26.92 0.19
CA ALA A 150 -4.76 -26.69 -0.97
C ALA A 150 -4.61 -27.80 -2.03
N ALA A 151 -3.38 -28.28 -2.28
CA ALA A 151 -3.12 -29.38 -3.21
C ALA A 151 -3.70 -30.71 -2.73
N GLU A 152 -3.56 -31.02 -1.44
CA GLU A 152 -4.15 -32.21 -0.81
C GLU A 152 -5.67 -32.18 -0.90
N GLN A 153 -6.29 -31.03 -0.61
CA GLN A 153 -7.74 -30.89 -0.67
C GLN A 153 -8.30 -30.95 -2.09
N MET A 154 -7.60 -30.38 -3.08
CA MET A 154 -7.92 -30.59 -4.50
C MET A 154 -7.83 -32.07 -4.88
N ALA A 155 -6.80 -32.78 -4.43
CA ALA A 155 -6.63 -34.20 -4.71
C ALA A 155 -7.74 -35.05 -4.06
N VAL A 156 -8.11 -34.76 -2.80
CA VAL A 156 -9.21 -35.45 -2.09
C VAL A 156 -10.55 -35.21 -2.78
N ALA A 157 -10.81 -33.97 -3.23
CA ALA A 157 -12.05 -33.63 -3.93
C ALA A 157 -12.13 -34.26 -5.33
N GLN A 158 -11.01 -34.34 -6.07
CA GLN A 158 -10.92 -35.07 -7.34
C GLN A 158 -11.11 -36.58 -7.15
N ALA A 159 -10.61 -37.14 -6.04
CA ALA A 159 -10.74 -38.56 -5.73
C ALA A 159 -12.16 -38.96 -5.28
N ASN A 160 -12.92 -38.04 -4.66
CA ASN A 160 -14.26 -38.31 -4.11
C ASN A 160 -15.34 -37.30 -4.57
N PRO A 161 -15.65 -37.22 -5.88
CA PRO A 161 -16.59 -36.23 -6.45
C PRO A 161 -18.06 -36.39 -6.03
N GLY A 162 -18.39 -37.35 -5.16
CA GLY A 162 -19.76 -37.70 -4.75
C GLY A 162 -20.10 -37.51 -3.27
N GLN A 163 -19.12 -37.29 -2.39
CA GLN A 163 -19.34 -37.40 -0.95
C GLN A 163 -19.82 -36.11 -0.26
N ASN A 164 -19.78 -34.95 -0.94
CA ASN A 164 -20.22 -33.67 -0.36
C ASN A 164 -20.48 -32.60 -1.43
N LYS A 165 -21.32 -32.87 -2.44
CA LYS A 165 -21.44 -32.01 -3.64
C LYS A 165 -21.80 -30.53 -3.39
N GLY A 166 -22.41 -30.16 -2.26
CA GLY A 166 -22.70 -28.76 -1.92
C GLY A 166 -21.56 -28.05 -1.17
N ASP A 167 -20.88 -28.77 -0.27
CA ASP A 167 -19.81 -28.23 0.57
C ASP A 167 -18.42 -28.38 -0.09
N SER A 168 -18.21 -29.37 -0.96
CA SER A 168 -16.92 -29.64 -1.61
C SER A 168 -16.58 -28.62 -2.70
N GLU A 169 -17.55 -28.14 -3.49
CA GLU A 169 -17.32 -27.09 -4.50
C GLU A 169 -17.01 -25.73 -3.86
N THR A 170 -17.74 -25.36 -2.81
CA THR A 170 -17.51 -24.13 -2.04
C THR A 170 -16.14 -24.17 -1.34
N ASN A 171 -15.77 -25.31 -0.77
CA ASN A 171 -14.46 -25.49 -0.14
C ASN A 171 -13.32 -25.53 -1.16
N MET A 172 -13.48 -26.20 -2.31
CA MET A 172 -12.50 -26.15 -3.41
C MET A 172 -12.26 -24.72 -3.88
N SER A 173 -13.34 -23.96 -4.13
CA SER A 173 -13.25 -22.55 -4.53
C SER A 173 -12.50 -21.71 -3.49
N MET A 174 -12.73 -21.95 -2.19
CA MET A 174 -11.98 -21.27 -1.13
C MET A 174 -10.48 -21.57 -1.18
N TYR A 175 -10.09 -22.84 -1.38
CA TYR A 175 -8.68 -23.23 -1.44
C TYR A 175 -7.94 -22.68 -2.65
N GLU A 176 -8.58 -22.70 -3.82
CA GLU A 176 -8.03 -22.11 -5.04
C GLU A 176 -7.76 -20.61 -4.85
N LEU A 177 -8.73 -19.90 -4.24
CA LEU A 177 -8.60 -18.48 -3.93
C LEU A 177 -7.46 -18.20 -2.94
N LEU A 178 -7.34 -18.98 -1.85
CA LEU A 178 -6.27 -18.78 -0.87
C LEU A 178 -4.87 -19.10 -1.46
N SER A 179 -4.77 -20.13 -2.31
CA SER A 179 -3.54 -20.46 -3.02
C SER A 179 -3.10 -19.35 -3.98
N GLU A 180 -4.06 -18.81 -4.76
CA GLU A 180 -3.83 -17.67 -5.63
C GLU A 180 -3.42 -16.42 -4.83
N GLN A 181 -4.11 -16.14 -3.71
CA GLN A 181 -3.77 -15.02 -2.82
C GLN A 181 -2.34 -15.13 -2.31
N SER A 182 -1.91 -16.31 -1.87
CA SER A 182 -0.53 -16.53 -1.40
C SER A 182 0.49 -16.25 -2.50
N THR A 183 0.24 -16.79 -3.69
CA THR A 183 1.13 -16.64 -4.86
C THR A 183 1.29 -15.17 -5.25
N LEU A 184 0.19 -14.43 -5.34
CA LEU A 184 0.21 -13.00 -5.66
C LEU A 184 0.88 -12.18 -4.55
N ARG A 185 0.63 -12.51 -3.28
CA ARG A 185 1.25 -11.84 -2.14
C ARG A 185 2.76 -12.04 -2.13
N TYR A 186 3.24 -13.24 -2.43
CA TYR A 186 4.68 -13.52 -2.57
C TYR A 186 5.29 -12.67 -3.68
N LYS A 187 4.65 -12.63 -4.85
CA LYS A 187 5.11 -11.85 -6.00
C LYS A 187 5.25 -10.36 -5.66
N VAL A 188 4.19 -9.77 -5.08
CA VAL A 188 4.15 -8.36 -4.69
C VAL A 188 5.16 -8.05 -3.57
N THR A 189 5.17 -8.84 -2.49
CA THR A 189 6.09 -8.65 -1.35
C THR A 189 7.54 -8.83 -1.75
N GLY A 190 7.82 -9.79 -2.66
CA GLY A 190 9.15 -10.03 -3.22
C GLY A 190 9.65 -8.81 -3.99
N MET A 191 8.81 -8.23 -4.84
CA MET A 191 9.09 -6.98 -5.55
C MET A 191 9.34 -5.83 -4.57
N GLU A 192 8.45 -5.59 -3.61
CA GLU A 192 8.58 -4.52 -2.60
C GLU A 192 9.89 -4.64 -1.81
N ASN A 193 10.25 -5.86 -1.41
CA ASN A 193 11.51 -6.12 -0.71
C ASN A 193 12.73 -5.84 -1.59
N GLN A 194 12.69 -6.23 -2.87
CA GLN A 194 13.78 -5.92 -3.80
C GLN A 194 13.98 -4.41 -3.98
N LEU A 195 12.90 -3.65 -4.13
CA LEU A 195 12.96 -2.19 -4.22
C LEU A 195 13.52 -1.58 -2.92
N ARG A 196 13.01 -2.02 -1.77
CA ARG A 196 13.48 -1.56 -0.45
C ARG A 196 14.98 -1.81 -0.24
N GLN A 197 15.47 -3.00 -0.58
CA GLN A 197 16.90 -3.32 -0.43
C GLN A 197 17.78 -2.48 -1.36
N ARG A 198 17.31 -2.20 -2.59
CA ARG A 198 18.02 -1.29 -3.51
C ARG A 198 18.10 0.13 -2.94
N PHE A 199 17.00 0.63 -2.41
CA PHE A 199 16.96 1.94 -1.77
C PHE A 199 17.93 2.02 -0.58
N ILE A 200 17.88 1.05 0.34
CA ILE A 200 18.78 0.98 1.50
C ILE A 200 20.26 0.96 1.07
N ALA A 201 20.59 0.18 0.03
CA ALA A 201 21.96 0.10 -0.46
C ALA A 201 22.42 1.43 -1.08
N LEU A 202 21.58 2.06 -1.91
CA LEU A 202 21.87 3.37 -2.49
C LEU A 202 22.09 4.43 -1.39
N ASP A 203 21.20 4.44 -0.40
CA ASP A 203 21.25 5.43 0.68
C ASP A 203 22.47 5.26 1.57
N LYS A 204 22.81 4.01 1.91
CA LYS A 204 24.03 3.70 2.67
C LYS A 204 25.29 4.16 1.94
N ASP A 205 25.38 3.94 0.63
CA ASP A 205 26.50 4.42 -0.19
C ASP A 205 26.58 5.96 -0.18
N ALA A 206 25.41 6.61 -0.31
CA ALA A 206 25.30 8.06 -0.36
C ALA A 206 25.67 8.71 0.98
N GLU A 207 25.22 8.16 2.10
CA GLU A 207 25.56 8.63 3.44
C GLU A 207 27.06 8.45 3.75
N THR A 208 27.64 7.32 3.35
CA THR A 208 29.08 7.08 3.49
C THR A 208 29.88 8.13 2.70
N ALA A 209 29.48 8.42 1.47
CA ALA A 209 30.13 9.43 0.64
C ALA A 209 29.90 10.86 1.15
N LYS A 210 28.75 11.13 1.76
CA LYS A 210 28.43 12.42 2.37
C LYS A 210 29.32 12.71 3.56
N ALA A 211 29.54 11.74 4.44
CA ALA A 211 30.46 11.89 5.56
C ALA A 211 31.90 12.19 5.10
N LEU A 212 32.36 11.56 4.02
CA LEU A 212 33.67 11.85 3.41
C LEU A 212 33.71 13.25 2.79
N LEU A 213 32.64 13.66 2.09
CA LEU A 213 32.51 15.00 1.54
C LEU A 213 32.57 16.06 2.65
N GLU A 214 31.83 15.89 3.74
CA GLU A 214 31.81 16.83 4.86
C GLU A 214 33.19 16.99 5.50
N ALA A 215 33.95 15.90 5.65
CA ALA A 215 35.33 15.94 6.11
C ALA A 215 36.25 16.71 5.14
N ASP A 216 36.07 16.52 3.83
CA ASP A 216 36.84 17.19 2.77
C ASP A 216 36.44 18.68 2.60
N LEU A 217 35.20 19.06 2.94
CA LEU A 217 34.72 20.43 2.91
C LEU A 217 35.18 21.27 4.11
N LYS A 218 35.46 20.62 5.26
CA LYS A 218 35.82 21.30 6.51
C LYS A 218 36.97 22.33 6.39
N PRO A 219 38.09 22.05 5.69
CA PRO A 219 39.15 23.04 5.50
C PRO A 219 38.69 24.27 4.71
N PHE A 220 37.84 24.08 3.69
CA PHE A 220 37.31 25.19 2.88
C PHE A 220 36.35 26.08 3.67
N TYR A 221 35.50 25.50 4.52
CA TYR A 221 34.67 26.30 5.43
C TYR A 221 35.50 27.07 6.46
N THR A 222 36.59 26.46 6.95
CA THR A 222 37.51 27.15 7.87
C THR A 222 38.21 28.31 7.16
N GLU A 223 38.64 28.12 5.91
CA GLU A 223 39.23 29.16 5.06
C GLU A 223 38.22 30.29 4.81
N LEU A 224 36.99 29.95 4.41
CA LEU A 224 35.93 30.93 4.13
C LEU A 224 35.62 31.80 5.36
N ASN A 225 35.49 31.18 6.54
CA ASN A 225 35.22 31.88 7.80
C ASN A 225 36.39 32.78 8.28
N SER A 226 37.58 32.63 7.69
CA SER A 226 38.75 33.45 8.01
C SER A 226 38.90 34.69 7.12
N ILE A 227 38.10 34.81 6.06
CA ILE A 227 38.13 35.92 5.11
C ILE A 227 37.31 37.10 5.68
N ASN A 228 37.82 38.32 5.54
CA ASN A 228 37.09 39.52 5.97
C ASN A 228 35.94 39.83 5.01
N ASP A 229 34.71 39.57 5.44
CA ASP A 229 33.46 39.88 4.72
C ASP A 229 32.73 41.12 5.28
N GLY A 230 33.34 41.80 6.26
CA GLY A 230 32.76 42.95 6.96
C GLY A 230 33.32 44.32 6.53
N GLU A 231 33.18 45.30 7.43
CA GLU A 231 33.68 46.66 7.21
C GLU A 231 35.21 46.64 6.97
N GLY A 232 35.66 47.25 5.86
CA GLY A 232 37.05 47.21 5.43
C GLY A 232 37.43 46.02 4.54
N SER A 233 36.47 45.20 4.11
CA SER A 233 36.70 44.15 3.10
C SER A 233 37.27 44.73 1.80
N THR A 234 38.30 44.07 1.28
CA THR A 234 38.95 44.46 0.02
C THR A 234 38.41 43.65 -1.15
N ARG A 235 38.66 44.12 -2.38
CA ARG A 235 38.36 43.34 -3.58
C ARG A 235 39.07 41.97 -3.59
N ALA A 236 40.26 41.88 -3.01
CA ALA A 236 41.00 40.63 -2.92
C ALA A 236 40.32 39.63 -1.97
N ASP A 237 39.68 40.10 -0.90
CA ASP A 237 38.92 39.27 0.04
C ASP A 237 37.67 38.68 -0.63
N VAL A 238 36.92 39.50 -1.36
CA VAL A 238 35.75 39.05 -2.15
C VAL A 238 36.17 38.01 -3.20
N GLU A 239 37.20 38.31 -3.99
CA GLU A 239 37.71 37.37 -5.00
C GLU A 239 38.23 36.07 -4.36
N HIS A 240 38.73 36.11 -3.12
CA HIS A 240 39.13 34.91 -2.38
C HIS A 240 37.91 34.10 -1.95
N ALA A 241 36.91 34.74 -1.32
CA ALA A 241 35.68 34.08 -0.89
C ALA A 241 35.00 33.36 -2.06
N GLU A 242 34.85 34.03 -3.21
CA GLU A 242 34.28 33.44 -4.43
C GLU A 242 35.02 32.19 -4.90
N ARG A 243 36.37 32.18 -4.84
CA ARG A 243 37.17 30.99 -5.21
C ARG A 243 36.94 29.83 -4.25
N VAL A 244 36.80 30.08 -2.95
CA VAL A 244 36.57 29.04 -1.95
C VAL A 244 35.16 28.49 -2.06
N ILE A 245 34.15 29.37 -2.20
CA ILE A 245 32.75 29.00 -2.46
C ILE A 245 32.66 28.12 -3.71
N LYS A 246 33.34 28.50 -4.80
CA LYS A 246 33.36 27.69 -6.03
C LYS A 246 33.90 26.27 -5.80
N LYS A 247 34.99 26.11 -5.03
CA LYS A 247 35.53 24.78 -4.70
C LYS A 247 34.56 23.94 -3.85
N ILE A 248 33.86 24.58 -2.93
CA ILE A 248 32.81 23.92 -2.12
C ILE A 248 31.68 23.44 -3.03
N GLN A 249 31.17 24.33 -3.89
CA GLN A 249 30.10 24.04 -4.84
C GLN A 249 30.49 22.93 -5.82
N GLU A 250 31.70 22.95 -6.39
CA GLU A 250 32.19 21.89 -7.29
C GLU A 250 32.17 20.50 -6.63
N LYS A 251 32.52 20.41 -5.35
CA LYS A 251 32.50 19.15 -4.59
C LYS A 251 31.08 18.70 -4.23
N GLN A 252 30.21 19.63 -3.84
CA GLN A 252 28.79 19.36 -3.60
C GLN A 252 28.08 18.91 -4.87
N ASP A 253 28.36 19.56 -6.00
CA ASP A 253 27.83 19.19 -7.31
C ASP A 253 28.32 17.80 -7.73
N ALA A 254 29.59 17.47 -7.52
CA ALA A 254 30.12 16.14 -7.80
C ALA A 254 29.41 15.03 -6.99
N TYR A 255 29.08 15.30 -5.72
CA TYR A 255 28.28 14.39 -4.92
C TYR A 255 26.86 14.24 -5.49
N CYS A 256 26.19 15.37 -5.76
CA CYS A 256 24.83 15.35 -6.31
C CYS A 256 24.78 14.59 -7.64
N LEU A 257 25.68 14.90 -8.57
CA LEU A 257 25.77 14.29 -9.89
C LEU A 257 26.11 12.78 -9.84
N LYS A 258 26.69 12.31 -8.74
CA LYS A 258 26.97 10.88 -8.54
C LYS A 258 25.76 10.10 -8.06
N PHE A 259 24.99 10.63 -7.11
CA PHE A 259 23.91 9.87 -6.45
C PHE A 259 22.53 10.17 -7.00
N THR A 260 22.28 11.39 -7.46
CA THR A 260 20.98 11.79 -7.99
C THR A 260 20.57 10.96 -9.22
N PRO A 261 21.41 10.73 -10.23
CA PRO A 261 21.02 9.88 -11.36
C PRO A 261 20.63 8.45 -10.94
N ARG A 262 21.35 7.87 -9.96
CA ARG A 262 21.02 6.54 -9.40
C ARG A 262 19.67 6.55 -8.68
N MET A 263 19.34 7.64 -8.00
CA MET A 263 18.04 7.82 -7.35
C MET A 263 16.91 7.93 -8.37
N LEU A 264 17.08 8.73 -9.42
CA LEU A 264 16.08 8.87 -10.48
C LEU A 264 15.87 7.57 -11.24
N GLU A 265 16.94 6.81 -11.51
CA GLU A 265 16.84 5.47 -12.09
C GLU A 265 16.07 4.51 -11.17
N PHE A 266 16.32 4.56 -9.86
CA PHE A 266 15.57 3.79 -8.88
C PHE A 266 14.08 4.17 -8.87
N ILE A 267 13.74 5.46 -8.90
CA ILE A 267 12.35 5.93 -8.95
C ILE A 267 11.65 5.46 -10.24
N GLU A 268 12.33 5.46 -11.38
CA GLU A 268 11.78 4.90 -12.63
C GLU A 268 11.52 3.39 -12.51
N GLN A 269 12.44 2.65 -11.89
CA GLN A 269 12.23 1.21 -11.60
C GLN A 269 11.04 0.99 -10.66
N CYS A 270 10.85 1.83 -9.64
CA CYS A 270 9.66 1.80 -8.78
C CYS A 270 8.39 2.00 -9.61
N LYS A 271 8.35 3.07 -10.44
CA LYS A 271 7.21 3.37 -11.31
C LYS A 271 6.85 2.17 -12.18
N GLU A 272 7.83 1.59 -12.88
CA GLU A 272 7.61 0.42 -13.73
C GLU A 272 7.08 -0.79 -12.94
N SER A 273 7.68 -1.06 -11.77
CA SER A 273 7.36 -2.22 -10.95
C SER A 273 5.93 -2.13 -10.40
N TYR A 274 5.57 -0.99 -9.80
CA TYR A 274 4.21 -0.77 -9.29
C TYR A 274 3.18 -0.76 -10.43
N THR A 275 3.49 -0.15 -11.58
CA THR A 275 2.60 -0.19 -12.76
C THR A 275 2.31 -1.63 -13.20
N LYS A 276 3.33 -2.47 -13.29
CA LYS A 276 3.20 -3.88 -13.68
C LYS A 276 2.46 -4.71 -12.62
N ALA A 277 2.58 -4.33 -11.34
CA ALA A 277 1.95 -5.03 -10.23
C ALA A 277 0.50 -4.59 -9.95
N LEU A 278 0.00 -3.48 -10.51
CA LEU A 278 -1.38 -3.01 -10.27
C LEU A 278 -2.44 -4.12 -10.46
N PRO A 279 -2.39 -4.96 -11.53
CA PRO A 279 -3.35 -6.05 -11.68
C PRO A 279 -3.26 -7.12 -10.57
N ASP A 280 -2.05 -7.37 -10.04
CA ASP A 280 -1.86 -8.30 -8.94
C ASP A 280 -2.47 -7.75 -7.64
N TYR A 281 -2.33 -6.44 -7.38
CA TYR A 281 -2.97 -5.77 -6.23
C TYR A 281 -4.50 -5.78 -6.35
N ASP A 282 -5.04 -5.46 -7.54
CA ASP A 282 -6.48 -5.52 -7.80
C ASP A 282 -7.02 -6.94 -7.61
N ARG A 283 -6.28 -7.96 -8.06
CA ARG A 283 -6.67 -9.36 -7.90
C ARG A 283 -6.59 -9.82 -6.44
N LEU A 284 -5.57 -9.40 -5.69
CA LEU A 284 -5.46 -9.68 -4.26
C LEU A 284 -6.67 -9.16 -3.48
N GLU A 285 -7.12 -7.95 -3.81
CA GLU A 285 -8.30 -7.35 -3.19
C GLU A 285 -9.59 -8.07 -3.62
N GLU A 286 -9.73 -8.40 -4.91
CA GLU A 286 -10.86 -9.17 -5.39
C GLU A 286 -10.97 -10.53 -4.69
N ILE A 287 -9.86 -11.25 -4.57
CA ILE A 287 -9.81 -12.52 -3.83
C ILE A 287 -10.22 -12.31 -2.38
N GLN A 288 -9.72 -11.25 -1.72
CA GLN A 288 -10.12 -10.93 -0.36
C GLN A 288 -11.63 -10.75 -0.24
N PHE A 289 -12.26 -10.03 -1.17
CA PHE A 289 -13.71 -9.89 -1.18
C PHE A 289 -14.45 -11.20 -1.46
N GLN A 290 -13.96 -12.03 -2.38
CA GLN A 290 -14.54 -13.35 -2.69
C GLN A 290 -14.47 -14.28 -1.47
N VAL A 291 -13.34 -14.33 -0.77
CA VAL A 291 -13.16 -15.09 0.47
C VAL A 291 -14.13 -14.59 1.56
N THR A 292 -14.21 -13.28 1.78
CA THR A 292 -15.15 -12.70 2.76
C THR A 292 -16.61 -13.00 2.40
N SER A 293 -16.99 -12.93 1.13
CA SER A 293 -18.33 -13.28 0.66
C SER A 293 -18.64 -14.76 0.90
N LEU A 294 -17.70 -15.65 0.58
CA LEU A 294 -17.83 -17.09 0.81
C LEU A 294 -17.99 -17.40 2.30
N GLN A 295 -17.24 -16.74 3.18
CA GLN A 295 -17.32 -16.95 4.64
C GLN A 295 -18.60 -16.38 5.27
N THR A 296 -19.04 -15.20 4.83
CA THR A 296 -20.10 -14.44 5.51
C THR A 296 -21.46 -14.55 4.82
N GLY A 297 -21.51 -15.11 3.61
CA GLY A 297 -22.73 -15.20 2.80
C GLY A 297 -23.32 -13.84 2.45
N THR A 298 -22.52 -12.77 2.48
CA THR A 298 -22.92 -11.42 2.12
C THR A 298 -22.37 -11.00 0.76
N SER A 299 -23.04 -10.06 0.09
CA SER A 299 -22.57 -9.51 -1.18
C SER A 299 -21.26 -8.73 -1.02
N LEU A 300 -20.46 -8.73 -2.08
CA LEU A 300 -19.19 -8.00 -2.20
C LEU A 300 -19.36 -6.52 -1.82
N ILE A 301 -18.47 -6.02 -0.94
CA ILE A 301 -18.32 -4.59 -0.65
C ILE A 301 -17.65 -3.95 -1.87
N THR A 302 -18.43 -3.37 -2.76
CA THR A 302 -17.89 -2.74 -3.98
C THR A 302 -17.37 -1.33 -3.74
N THR A 303 -17.73 -0.70 -2.61
CA THR A 303 -17.31 0.65 -2.22
C THR A 303 -15.84 0.75 -1.82
N GLY A 304 -15.26 -0.33 -1.29
CA GLY A 304 -13.85 -0.40 -0.90
C GLY A 304 -12.88 -0.75 -2.04
N LYS A 305 -13.36 -0.97 -3.27
CA LYS A 305 -12.56 -1.51 -4.37
C LYS A 305 -11.41 -0.58 -4.77
N GLY A 306 -10.28 -1.14 -5.21
CA GLY A 306 -9.09 -0.45 -5.68
C GLY A 306 -8.17 0.07 -4.59
N MET A 307 -8.39 -0.28 -3.31
CA MET A 307 -7.58 0.19 -2.20
C MET A 307 -6.13 -0.26 -2.33
N TYR A 308 -5.91 -1.54 -2.62
CA TYR A 308 -4.57 -2.14 -2.67
C TYR A 308 -3.74 -1.52 -3.80
N SER A 309 -4.34 -1.30 -4.97
CA SER A 309 -3.67 -0.69 -6.11
C SER A 309 -3.44 0.80 -5.91
N ILE A 310 -4.32 1.51 -5.20
CA ILE A 310 -4.12 2.92 -4.82
C ILE A 310 -2.96 3.06 -3.82
N GLN A 311 -2.87 2.18 -2.81
CA GLN A 311 -1.74 2.14 -1.88
C GLN A 311 -0.41 1.88 -2.59
N ALA A 312 -0.42 1.04 -3.64
CA ALA A 312 0.78 0.82 -4.46
C ALA A 312 1.23 2.11 -5.17
N VAL A 313 0.30 2.96 -5.61
CA VAL A 313 0.62 4.27 -6.18
C VAL A 313 1.16 5.23 -5.11
N GLU A 314 0.58 5.22 -3.90
CA GLU A 314 1.08 5.99 -2.76
C GLU A 314 2.55 5.64 -2.44
N GLN A 315 2.89 4.34 -2.38
CA GLN A 315 4.27 3.89 -2.18
C GLN A 315 5.23 4.40 -3.27
N TYR A 316 4.78 4.47 -4.53
CA TYR A 316 5.56 5.08 -5.59
C TYR A 316 5.78 6.59 -5.36
N LEU A 317 4.73 7.31 -4.93
CA LEU A 317 4.82 8.75 -4.65
C LEU A 317 5.76 9.05 -3.49
N ASP A 318 5.86 8.17 -2.48
CA ASP A 318 6.83 8.31 -1.39
C ASP A 318 8.28 8.33 -1.93
N TYR A 319 8.61 7.44 -2.87
CA TYR A 319 9.92 7.47 -3.52
C TYR A 319 10.09 8.68 -4.46
N LEU A 320 9.02 9.17 -5.07
CA LEU A 320 9.05 10.35 -5.92
C LEU A 320 9.31 11.63 -5.11
N ASP A 321 8.82 11.73 -3.87
CA ASP A 321 9.12 12.85 -2.94
C ASP A 321 10.61 12.90 -2.57
N GLU A 322 11.31 11.79 -2.71
CA GLU A 322 12.74 11.65 -2.44
C GLU A 322 13.62 11.97 -3.67
N ALA A 323 13.04 12.46 -4.78
CA ALA A 323 13.79 12.77 -6.01
C ALA A 323 14.94 13.79 -5.80
N PHE A 324 14.85 14.62 -4.77
CA PHE A 324 15.83 15.66 -4.42
C PHE A 324 16.74 15.27 -3.24
N ARG A 325 16.64 14.04 -2.72
CA ARG A 325 17.33 13.58 -1.49
C ARG A 325 18.83 13.88 -1.45
N TYR A 326 19.51 13.76 -2.59
CA TYR A 326 20.97 13.93 -2.69
C TYR A 326 21.40 15.30 -3.22
N LYS A 327 20.47 16.24 -3.37
CA LYS A 327 20.79 17.63 -3.66
C LYS A 327 21.16 18.34 -2.36
N LEU A 328 22.36 18.92 -2.34
CA LEU A 328 22.83 19.71 -1.20
C LEU A 328 22.46 21.19 -1.41
N TYR A 329 22.07 21.88 -0.35
CA TYR A 329 21.82 23.33 -0.40
C TYR A 329 23.14 24.06 -0.71
N ARG A 330 23.09 24.93 -1.71
CA ARG A 330 24.22 25.79 -2.06
C ARG A 330 24.32 26.92 -1.04
N ILE A 331 25.55 27.31 -0.76
CA ILE A 331 25.83 28.58 -0.10
C ILE A 331 25.75 29.63 -1.20
N ASP A 332 24.81 30.56 -1.04
CA ASP A 332 24.62 31.72 -1.91
C ASP A 332 25.50 32.89 -1.46
#